data_AF-A0A2G1Y1R7-F1
#
_entry.id   AF-A0A2G1Y1R7-F1
#
_cell.length_a   1.000
_cell.length_b   1.000
_cell.length_c   1.000
_cell.angle_alpha   90.00
_cell.angle_beta   90.00
_cell.angle_gamma   90.00
#
_symmetry.space_group_name_H-M   'P 1'
#
loop_
_entity.id
_entity.type
_entity.pdbx_description
1 polymer ?
#
loop_
_entity_poly.entity_id
_entity_poly.type
_entity_poly.pdbx_seq_one_letter_code
_entity_poly.pdbx_strand_id
1 'polypeptide(L)'
;MQKCDGLAYNPIIFETRDDKNLKKILSSNKEEFIDYIHKLGLSLEHKDSTINFQYTSTTILTLKTRCFKVDFNDNFVRISPLK
;
A
#
# COMPACT_ATOMS: atom_id res chain seq x y z
N MET A 1 -3.48 -17.41 4.01
CA MET A 1 -3.97 -16.03 3.82
C MET A 1 -5.27 -15.90 4.58
N GLN A 2 -5.42 -14.89 5.44
CA GLN A 2 -6.65 -14.66 6.19
C GLN A 2 -7.71 -14.11 5.23
N LYS A 3 -8.95 -14.60 5.32
CA LYS A 3 -10.05 -14.01 4.55
C LYS A 3 -10.31 -12.60 5.08
N CYS A 4 -10.54 -11.68 4.16
CA CYS A 4 -10.88 -10.31 4.48
C CYS A 4 -12.23 -10.00 3.87
N ASP A 5 -13.06 -9.33 4.65
CA ASP A 5 -14.37 -8.83 4.22
C ASP A 5 -14.30 -7.30 4.15
N GLY A 6 -15.04 -6.72 3.21
CA GLY A 6 -15.09 -5.27 3.03
C GLY A 6 -15.40 -4.87 1.59
N LEU A 7 -15.71 -3.59 1.40
CA LEU A 7 -15.98 -3.04 0.07
C LEU A 7 -14.70 -2.50 -0.57
N ALA A 8 -14.49 -2.86 -1.84
CA ALA A 8 -13.37 -2.34 -2.62
C ALA A 8 -13.58 -0.86 -2.96
N TYR A 9 -12.55 -0.04 -2.79
CA TYR A 9 -12.57 1.39 -3.15
C TYR A 9 -11.22 1.82 -3.74
N ASN A 10 -11.19 2.99 -4.39
CA ASN A 10 -10.01 3.66 -4.93
C ASN A 10 -9.03 2.70 -5.63
N PRO A 11 -9.42 2.00 -6.71
CA PRO A 11 -8.55 1.04 -7.38
C PRO A 11 -7.34 1.72 -8.03
N ILE A 12 -6.23 1.00 -8.12
CA ILE A 12 -5.16 1.22 -9.09
C ILE A 12 -5.21 0.12 -10.17
N ILE A 13 -4.91 0.48 -11.41
CA ILE A 13 -4.96 -0.43 -12.57
C ILE A 13 -3.59 -0.39 -13.24
N PHE A 14 -2.98 -1.57 -13.40
CA PHE A 14 -1.76 -1.76 -14.18
C PHE A 14 -2.10 -2.48 -15.47
N GLU A 15 -1.74 -1.91 -16.62
CA GLU A 15 -1.86 -2.62 -17.90
C GLU A 15 -0.86 -3.77 -17.96
N THR A 16 -1.32 -4.93 -18.42
CA THR A 16 -0.51 -6.14 -18.51
C THR A 16 -0.62 -6.74 -19.91
N ARG A 17 0.50 -7.18 -20.46
CA ARG A 17 0.58 -7.86 -21.75
C ARG A 17 0.70 -9.37 -21.55
N ASP A 18 -0.29 -10.00 -20.90
CA ASP A 18 -0.36 -11.45 -20.55
C ASP A 18 0.28 -11.93 -19.25
N ASP A 19 1.14 -11.15 -18.59
CA ASP A 19 1.80 -11.63 -17.35
C ASP A 19 0.84 -11.53 -16.15
N LYS A 20 0.20 -12.65 -15.77
CA LYS A 20 -0.69 -12.76 -14.59
C LYS A 20 0.08 -12.83 -13.26
N ASN A 21 1.39 -12.63 -13.27
CA ASN A 21 2.20 -12.68 -12.06
C ASN A 21 2.21 -11.35 -11.31
N LEU A 22 1.43 -11.27 -10.22
CA LEU A 22 1.34 -10.08 -9.37
C LEU A 22 2.71 -9.56 -8.90
N LYS A 23 3.63 -10.46 -8.52
CA LYS A 23 4.95 -10.06 -8.01
C LYS A 23 5.72 -9.31 -9.10
N LYS A 24 5.69 -9.79 -10.33
CA LYS A 24 6.34 -9.11 -11.46
C LYS A 24 5.68 -7.77 -11.75
N ILE A 25 4.34 -7.72 -11.81
CA ILE A 25 3.59 -6.48 -12.06
C ILE A 25 3.93 -5.40 -11.02
N LEU A 26 3.92 -5.76 -9.74
CA LEU A 26 4.29 -4.84 -8.65
C LEU A 26 5.77 -4.46 -8.70
N SER A 27 6.65 -5.34 -9.17
CA SER A 27 8.09 -5.02 -9.30
C SER A 27 8.34 -4.06 -10.46
N SER A 28 7.63 -4.23 -11.57
CA SER A 28 7.72 -3.36 -12.75
C SER A 28 7.08 -2.00 -12.53
N ASN A 29 6.03 -1.92 -11.70
CA ASN A 29 5.29 -0.68 -11.40
C ASN A 29 5.51 -0.22 -9.94
N LYS A 30 6.71 -0.46 -9.40
CA LYS A 30 7.01 -0.31 -7.97
C LYS A 30 6.74 1.10 -7.46
N GLU A 31 7.18 2.14 -8.17
CA GLU A 31 7.03 3.52 -7.74
C GLU A 31 5.55 3.94 -7.69
N GLU A 32 4.80 3.61 -8.74
CA GLU A 32 3.37 3.90 -8.84
C GLU A 32 2.58 3.19 -7.73
N PHE A 33 2.93 1.94 -7.43
CA PHE A 33 2.32 1.21 -6.32
C PHE A 33 2.65 1.81 -4.94
N ILE A 34 3.89 2.27 -4.72
CA ILE A 34 4.27 2.93 -3.46
C ILE A 34 3.50 4.24 -3.28
N ASP A 35 3.42 5.07 -4.32
CA ASP A 35 2.66 6.32 -4.29
C ASP A 35 1.17 6.07 -4.03
N TYR A 36 0.61 5.03 -4.66
CA TYR A 36 -0.75 4.58 -4.39
C TYR A 36 -0.97 4.21 -2.91
N ILE A 37 -0.09 3.37 -2.34
CA ILE A 37 -0.16 2.99 -0.92
C ILE A 37 -0.03 4.22 -0.01
N HIS A 38 0.85 5.17 -0.35
CA HIS A 38 0.98 6.43 0.38
C HIS A 38 -0.33 7.23 0.39
N LYS A 39 -0.99 7.36 -0.77
CA LYS A 39 -2.28 8.04 -0.93
C LYS A 39 -3.42 7.36 -0.18
N LEU A 40 -3.35 6.05 0.06
CA LEU A 40 -4.36 5.34 0.85
C LEU A 40 -4.36 5.71 2.34
N GLY A 41 -3.29 6.35 2.81
CA GLY A 41 -3.19 6.90 4.16
C GLY A 41 -2.05 6.26 4.93
N LEU A 42 -0.91 6.95 4.93
CA LEU A 42 0.14 6.78 5.91
C LEU A 42 -0.27 7.44 7.22
N SER A 43 -0.14 6.72 8.33
CA SER A 43 -0.17 7.35 9.65
C SER A 43 1.26 7.72 10.01
N LEU A 44 1.59 9.02 9.96
CA LEU A 44 2.87 9.54 10.41
C LEU A 44 2.71 10.02 11.85
N GLU A 45 3.32 9.33 12.80
CA GLU A 45 3.43 9.81 14.18
C GLU A 45 4.85 10.33 14.42
N HIS A 46 4.95 11.61 14.77
CA HIS A 46 6.20 12.22 15.20
C HIS A 46 6.17 12.39 16.72
N LYS A 47 7.20 11.88 17.40
CA LYS A 47 7.36 12.02 18.85
C LYS A 47 8.73 12.60 19.14
N ASP A 48 8.74 13.77 19.77
CA ASP A 48 9.93 14.39 20.30
C ASP A 48 9.94 14.28 21.83
N SER A 49 11.10 13.96 22.40
CA SER A 49 11.29 14.01 23.84
C SER A 49 12.67 14.53 24.20
N THR A 50 12.73 15.38 25.23
CA THR A 50 13.97 15.91 25.78
C THR A 50 14.06 15.48 27.23
N ILE A 51 15.02 14.61 27.55
CA ILE A 51 15.28 14.12 28.90
C ILE A 51 16.76 14.37 29.21
N ASN A 52 17.09 15.04 30.32
CA ASN A 52 18.46 15.36 30.72
C ASN A 52 19.31 16.02 29.60
N PHE A 53 18.76 17.01 28.89
CA PHE A 53 19.41 17.70 27.76
C PHE A 53 19.74 16.79 26.55
N GLN A 54 19.33 15.52 26.56
CA GLN A 54 19.39 14.66 25.39
C GLN A 54 18.08 14.78 24.61
N TYR A 55 18.21 15.28 23.39
CA TYR A 55 17.13 15.34 22.43
C TYR A 55 17.00 14.00 21.72
N THR A 56 15.80 13.43 21.73
CA THR A 56 15.45 12.25 20.94
C THR A 56 14.23 12.57 20.09
N SER A 57 14.37 12.33 18.79
CA SER A 57 13.27 12.45 17.84
C SER A 57 13.00 11.08 17.23
N THR A 58 11.76 10.63 17.31
CA THR A 58 11.31 9.37 16.72
C THR A 58 10.17 9.66 15.76
N THR A 59 10.39 9.36 14.49
CA THR A 59 9.32 9.34 13.48
C THR A 59 8.89 7.91 13.26
N ILE A 60 7.64 7.59 13.61
CA ILE A 60 7.04 6.27 13.41
C ILE A 60 6.13 6.34 12.19
N LEU A 61 6.52 5.64 11.13
CA LEU A 61 5.70 5.47 9.94
C LEU A 61 4.86 4.20 10.08
N THR A 62 3.54 4.34 10.24
CA THR A 62 2.64 3.20 10.34
C THR A 62 1.82 3.03 9.06
N LEU A 63 2.11 1.97 8.32
CA LEU A 63 1.27 1.48 7.22
C LEU A 63 0.12 0.68 7.83
N LYS A 64 -1.12 1.20 7.76
CA LYS A 64 -2.29 0.41 8.17
C LYS A 64 -2.38 -0.82 7.27
N THR A 65 -2.26 -2.01 7.85
CA THR A 65 -2.52 -3.27 7.16
C THR A 65 -3.95 -3.25 6.64
N ARG A 66 -4.11 -3.02 5.33
CA ARG A 66 -5.38 -3.11 4.61
C ARG A 66 -5.38 -4.37 3.77
N CYS A 67 -6.51 -5.05 3.73
CA CYS A 67 -6.71 -6.12 2.77
C CYS A 67 -6.93 -5.53 1.38
N PHE A 68 -6.50 -6.24 0.34
CA PHE A 68 -6.68 -5.83 -1.05
C PHE A 68 -7.43 -6.90 -1.81
N LYS A 69 -8.42 -6.48 -2.60
CA LYS A 69 -8.97 -7.29 -3.68
C LYS A 69 -8.12 -7.09 -4.92
N VAL A 70 -7.68 -8.19 -5.52
CA VAL A 70 -6.88 -8.22 -6.74
C VAL A 70 -7.66 -8.95 -7.82
N ASP A 71 -8.04 -8.23 -8.87
CA ASP A 71 -8.76 -8.76 -10.02
C ASP A 71 -7.80 -8.81 -11.22
N PHE A 72 -7.63 -10.00 -11.80
CA PHE A 72 -6.85 -10.21 -13.02
C PHE A 72 -7.80 -10.27 -14.22
N ASN A 73 -7.50 -9.46 -15.23
CA ASN A 73 -8.08 -9.57 -16.56
C ASN A 73 -6.94 -9.82 -17.57
N ASP A 74 -7.26 -10.15 -18.81
CA ASP A 74 -6.25 -10.50 -19.82
C ASP A 74 -5.36 -9.28 -20.16
N ASN A 75 -5.89 -8.06 -20.05
CA ASN A 75 -5.17 -6.84 -20.41
C ASN A 75 -4.76 -5.97 -19.20
N PHE A 76 -5.23 -6.28 -18.00
CA PHE A 76 -4.93 -5.44 -16.83
C PHE A 76 -5.06 -6.20 -15.51
N VAL A 77 -4.38 -5.67 -14.50
CA VAL A 77 -4.55 -6.05 -13.09
C VAL A 77 -5.06 -4.88 -12.29
N ARG A 78 -6.17 -5.09 -11.59
CA ARG A 78 -6.81 -4.09 -10.74
C ARG A 78 -6.60 -4.46 -9.28
N ILE A 79 -6.04 -3.53 -8.51
CA ILE A 79 -5.79 -3.70 -7.07
C ILE A 79 -6.63 -2.65 -6.34
N SER A 80 -7.44 -3.08 -5.37
CA SER A 80 -8.32 -2.19 -4.60
C SER A 80 -8.26 -2.53 -3.11
N PRO A 81 -8.01 -1.59 -2.20
CA PRO A 81 -8.14 -1.83 -0.77
C PRO A 81 -9.59 -2.12 -0.39
N LEU A 82 -9.74 -2.90 0.67
CA LEU A 82 -11.01 -3.17 1.33
C LEU A 82 -11.19 -2.25 2.54
N LYS A 83 -12.42 -1.79 2.75
CA LYS A 83 -12.88 -0.99 3.90
C LYS A 83 -13.97 -1.74 4.65
#